data_AF-A0A964KLM8-F1
#
_entry.id   AF-A0A964KLM8-F1
#
_cell.length_a   1.000
_cell.length_b   1.000
_cell.length_c   1.000
_cell.angle_alpha   90.00
_cell.angle_beta   90.00
_cell.angle_gamma   90.00
#
_symmetry.space_group_name_H-M   'P 1'
#
loop_
_entity.id
_entity.type
_entity.pdbx_description
1 polymer ?
#
loop_
_entity_poly.entity_id
_entity_poly.type
_entity_poly.pdbx_seq_one_letter_code
_entity_poly.pdbx_strand_id
1 'polypeptide(L)' 'MAGALAESEGARRNTQRYVQEWRHIRPRLNGHDLTGLGVPSGPQLGKLLEELRDARLEGRVHTKADEEALVKERLAS' A
#
# COMPACT_ATOMS: atom_id res chain seq x y z
N MET A 1 -1.08 -18.27 24.16
CA MET A 1 -0.37 -17.94 22.90
C MET A 1 -1.40 -17.79 21.77
N ALA A 2 -2.00 -16.61 21.62
CA ALA A 2 -3.12 -16.36 20.70
C ALA A 2 -2.80 -15.25 19.68
N GLY A 3 -1.62 -15.32 19.05
CA GLY A 3 -1.13 -14.27 18.13
C GLY A 3 -1.11 -14.64 16.65
N ALA A 4 -1.12 -15.93 16.28
CA ALA A 4 -0.76 -16.34 14.91
C ALA A 4 -1.96 -16.49 13.94
N LEU A 5 -3.20 -16.58 14.43
CA LEU A 5 -4.36 -16.87 13.57
C LEU A 5 -5.05 -15.61 13.02
N ALA A 6 -4.92 -14.46 13.69
CA ALA A 6 -5.56 -13.20 13.25
C ALA A 6 -4.84 -12.55 12.06
N GLU A 7 -3.52 -12.73 11.95
CA GLU A 7 -2.67 -12.21 10.85
C GLU A 7 -3.11 -12.81 9.48
N SER A 8 -3.55 -14.06 9.50
CA SER A 8 -3.89 -14.84 8.31
C SER A 8 -5.23 -14.47 7.68
N GLU A 9 -6.20 -14.01 8.48
CA GLU A 9 -7.50 -13.59 7.98
C GLU A 9 -7.52 -12.14 7.49
N GLY A 10 -6.75 -11.25 8.12
CA GLY A 10 -6.59 -9.85 7.68
C GLY A 10 -5.89 -9.75 6.32
N ALA A 11 -4.79 -10.49 6.14
CA ALA A 11 -4.05 -10.53 4.87
C ALA A 11 -4.91 -11.08 3.72
N ARG A 12 -5.77 -12.08 3.97
CA ARG A 12 -6.63 -12.69 2.95
C ARG A 12 -7.78 -11.77 2.52
N ARG A 13 -8.40 -11.07 3.46
CA ARG A 13 -9.48 -10.09 3.17
C ARG A 13 -8.95 -8.88 2.39
N ASN A 14 -7.73 -8.42 2.69
CA ASN A 14 -7.12 -7.31 1.95
C ASN A 14 -6.80 -7.68 0.49
N THR A 15 -6.39 -8.93 0.27
CA THR A 15 -6.04 -9.45 -1.06
C THR A 15 -7.25 -9.54 -1.99
N GLN A 16 -8.43 -9.92 -1.48
CA GLN A 16 -9.63 -10.05 -2.32
C GLN A 16 -10.19 -8.70 -2.78
N ARG A 17 -10.19 -7.67 -1.93
CA ARG A 17 -10.57 -6.30 -2.35
C ARG A 17 -9.59 -5.72 -3.37
N TYR A 18 -8.29 -5.97 -3.20
CA TYR A 18 -7.26 -5.53 -4.14
C TYR A 18 -7.47 -6.07 -5.57
N VAL A 19 -7.95 -7.31 -5.70
CA VAL A 19 -8.10 -8.01 -6.99
C VAL A 19 -9.40 -7.67 -7.72
N GLN A 20 -10.51 -7.47 -7.01
CA GLN A 20 -11.84 -7.41 -7.65
C GLN A 20 -12.19 -6.06 -8.29
N GLU A 21 -11.76 -4.93 -7.73
CA GLU A 21 -12.24 -3.61 -8.17
C GLU A 21 -11.14 -2.71 -8.76
N TRP A 22 -9.86 -2.97 -8.45
CA TRP A 22 -8.80 -1.94 -8.56
C TRP A 22 -7.62 -2.34 -9.44
N ARG A 23 -7.73 -3.45 -10.18
CA ARG A 23 -6.62 -4.08 -10.92
C ARG A 23 -6.01 -3.25 -12.05
N HIS A 24 -6.69 -2.20 -12.49
CA HIS A 24 -6.36 -1.44 -13.70
C HIS A 24 -5.52 -0.20 -13.46
N ILE A 25 -5.56 0.38 -12.25
CA ILE A 25 -4.74 1.53 -11.87
C ILE A 25 -3.81 1.07 -10.77
N ARG A 26 -2.56 0.81 -11.15
CA ARG A 26 -1.51 0.40 -10.22
C ARG A 26 -0.57 1.57 -9.92
N PRO A 27 -0.26 1.81 -8.63
CA PRO A 27 0.93 2.57 -8.27
C PRO A 27 2.15 2.00 -9.00
N ARG A 28 3.11 2.87 -9.34
CA ARG A 28 4.40 2.46 -9.89
C ARG A 28 5.25 1.78 -8.81
N LEU A 29 5.07 2.15 -7.55
CA LEU A 29 5.62 1.46 -6.38
C LEU A 29 4.82 0.20 -6.06
N ASN A 30 5.53 -0.90 -5.84
CA ASN A 30 4.94 -2.14 -5.34
C ASN A 30 5.28 -2.34 -3.85
N GLY A 31 4.73 -3.40 -3.25
CA GLY A 31 4.97 -3.69 -1.83
C GLY A 31 6.46 -3.87 -1.48
N HIS A 32 7.27 -4.42 -2.38
CA HIS A 32 8.72 -4.57 -2.16
C HIS A 32 9.43 -3.21 -2.15
N ASP A 33 9.06 -2.29 -3.05
CA ASP A 33 9.60 -0.93 -3.05
C ASP A 33 9.25 -0.22 -1.72
N LEU A 34 8.01 -0.37 -1.25
CA LEU A 34 7.56 0.22 0.02
C LEU A 34 8.33 -0.34 1.22
N THR A 35 8.54 -1.66 1.27
CA THR A 35 9.36 -2.26 2.33
C THR A 35 10.80 -1.76 2.27
N GLY A 36 11.37 -1.56 1.07
CA GLY A 36 12.69 -0.96 0.89
C GLY A 36 12.78 0.51 1.32
N LEU A 37 11.66 1.24 1.29
CA LEU A 37 11.55 2.61 1.79
C LEU A 37 11.33 2.69 3.32
N GLY A 38 11.24 1.54 4.02
CA GLY A 38 11.07 1.48 5.46
C GLY A 38 9.62 1.27 5.92
N VAL A 39 8.69 0.99 5.01
CA VAL A 39 7.29 0.69 5.37
C VAL A 39 7.22 -0.72 5.96
N PRO A 40 6.75 -0.89 7.22
CA PRO A 40 6.63 -2.20 7.82
C PRO A 40 5.58 -3.06 7.09
N SER A 41 5.92 -4.32 6.87
CA SER A 41 5.01 -5.32 6.31
C SER A 41 3.79 -5.48 7.21
N GLY A 42 2.58 -5.45 6.62
CA GLY A 42 1.34 -5.62 7.36
C GLY A 42 0.23 -4.68 6.90
N PRO A 43 -0.80 -4.43 7.75
CA PRO A 43 -1.95 -3.61 7.39
C PRO A 43 -1.61 -2.18 6.96
N GLN A 44 -0.54 -1.60 7.51
CA GLN A 44 -0.05 -0.26 7.15
C GLN A 44 0.44 -0.21 5.70
N LEU A 45 1.17 -1.23 5.23
CA LEU A 45 1.62 -1.31 3.83
C LEU A 45 0.42 -1.38 2.87
N GLY A 46 -0.63 -2.11 3.23
CA GLY A 46 -1.88 -2.16 2.47
C GLY A 46 -2.56 -0.79 2.37
N LYS A 47 -2.70 -0.08 3.51
CA LYS A 47 -3.27 1.28 3.54
C LYS A 47 -2.46 2.27 2.70
N LEU A 48 -1.13 2.17 2.74
CA LEU A 48 -0.27 3.06 1.97
C LEU A 48 -0.36 2.80 0.46
N LEU A 49 -0.51 1.53 0.05
CA LEU A 49 -0.80 1.19 -1.34
C LEU A 49 -2.16 1.71 -1.81
N GLU A 50 -3.18 1.68 -0.95
CA GLU A 50 -4.48 2.30 -1.22
C GLU A 50 -4.33 3.81 -1.40
N GLU A 51 -3.64 4.48 -0.48
CA GLU A 51 -3.47 5.94 -0.52
C GLU A 51 -2.67 6.40 -1.76
N LEU A 52 -1.63 5.66 -2.16
CA LEU A 52 -0.92 5.91 -3.40
C LEU A 52 -1.81 5.76 -4.63
N ARG A 53 -2.70 4.76 -4.62
CA ARG A 53 -3.63 4.54 -5.72
C ARG A 53 -4.66 5.66 -5.80
N ASP A 54 -5.20 6.08 -4.66
CA ASP A 54 -6.17 7.18 -4.60
C ASP A 54 -5.52 8.50 -5.04
N ALA A 55 -4.27 8.75 -4.63
CA ALA A 55 -3.50 9.88 -5.12
C ALA A 55 -3.28 9.84 -6.64
N ARG A 56 -3.14 8.65 -7.26
CA ARG A 56 -3.07 8.53 -8.73
C ARG A 56 -4.40 8.82 -9.40
N LEU A 57 -5.50 8.32 -8.83
CA LEU A 57 -6.86 8.52 -9.33
C LEU A 57 -7.25 10.00 -9.31
N GLU A 58 -6.85 10.69 -8.25
CA GLU A 58 -7.07 12.13 -8.09
C GLU A 58 -6.09 12.98 -8.91
N GLY A 59 -5.10 12.36 -9.56
CA GLY A 59 -4.06 13.08 -10.31
C GLY A 59 -3.11 13.88 -9.42
N ARG A 60 -2.98 13.53 -8.13
CA ARG A 60 -1.99 14.12 -7.21
C ARG A 60 -0.58 13.57 -7.45
N VAL A 61 -0.48 12.32 -7.90
CA VAL A 61 0.82 11.69 -8.20
C VAL A 61 0.80 11.07 -9.60
N HIS A 62 1.84 11.36 -10.38
CA HIS A 62 1.95 10.89 -11.76
C HIS A 62 3.21 10.06 -11.99
N THR A 63 4.26 10.33 -11.22
CA THR A 63 5.56 9.71 -11.36
C THR A 63 5.89 8.79 -10.18
N LYS A 64 6.91 7.94 -10.36
CA LYS A 64 7.43 7.12 -9.25
C LYS A 64 7.99 8.01 -8.12
N ALA A 65 8.61 9.14 -8.46
CA ALA A 65 9.17 10.06 -7.48
C ALA A 65 8.09 10.72 -6.62
N ASP A 66 6.94 11.07 -7.21
CA ASP A 66 5.80 11.63 -6.48
C ASP A 66 5.24 10.61 -5.48
N GLU A 67 5.16 9.34 -5.90
CA GLU A 67 4.75 8.24 -5.03
C GLU A 67 5.75 8.03 -3.88
N GLU A 68 7.06 8.08 -4.15
CA GLU A 68 8.11 7.98 -3.13
C GLU A 68 8.07 9.13 -2.13
N ALA A 69 7.78 10.35 -2.60
CA ALA A 69 7.65 11.52 -1.75
C ALA A 69 6.45 11.39 -0.79
N LEU A 70 5.29 10.93 -1.30
CA LEU A 70 4.10 10.67 -0.49
C LEU A 70 4.38 9.60 0.58
N VAL A 71 5.07 8.52 0.21
CA VAL A 71 5.46 7.45 1.15
C VAL A 71 6.37 8.00 2.26
N LYS A 72 7.37 8.81 1.90
CA LYS A 72 8.28 9.42 2.88
C LYS A 72 7.57 10.38 3.83
N GLU A 73 6.62 11.17 3.32
CA GLU A 73 5.79 12.05 4.15
C GLU A 73 4.99 11.25 5.18
N ARG A 74 4.42 10.12 4.78
CA ARG A 74 3.65 9.23 5.66
C ARG A 74 4.49 8.47 6.67
N LEU A 75 5.77 8.24 6.39
CA LEU A 75 6.72 7.65 7.34
C LEU A 75 7.26 8.66 8.35
N ALA A 76 7.24 9.96 8.01
CA ALA A 76 7.70 11.04 8.88
C ALA A 76 6.59 11.57 9.82
N SER A 77 5.34 11.13 9.63
CA SER A 77 4.16 11.55 10.40
C SER A 77 3.73 10.51 11.41
#